data_AF-A0A1R1JSL6-F1
#
_entry.id   AF-A0A1R1JSL6-F1
#
_cell.length_a   1.000
_cell.length_b   1.000
_cell.length_c   1.000
_cell.angle_alpha   90.00
_cell.angle_beta   90.00
_cell.angle_gamma   90.00
#
_symmetry.space_group_name_H-M   'P 1'
#
loop_
_entity.id
_entity.type
_entity.pdbx_description
1 polymer ?
#
loop_
_entity_poly.entity_id
_entity_poly.type
_entity_poly.pdbx_seq_one_letter_code
_entity_poly.pdbx_strand_id
1 'polypeptide(L)' 'MRRIPHGGPGEIPPVDERVPNDAFENAIRACGVVAACEWFGHAPDSQFTADTIRELRIRSGIPQESA' A
#
# COMPACT_ATOMS: atom_id res chain seq x y z
N MET A 1 -3.14 -2.00 -19.52
CA MET A 1 -2.94 -1.48 -18.15
C MET A 1 -1.78 -2.24 -17.53
N ARG A 2 -0.67 -1.57 -17.19
CA ARG A 2 0.39 -2.20 -16.39
C ARG A 2 -0.12 -2.25 -14.96
N ARG A 3 -0.33 -3.46 -14.43
CA ARG A 3 -0.68 -3.65 -13.02
C ARG A 3 0.53 -3.25 -12.20
N ILE A 4 0.41 -2.29 -11.27
CA ILE A 4 1.47 -2.09 -10.28
C ILE A 4 1.49 -3.34 -9.38
N PRO A 5 2.62 -4.07 -9.31
CA PRO A 5 2.73 -5.23 -8.45
C PRO A 5 2.76 -4.81 -6.97
N HIS A 6 2.28 -5.68 -6.08
CA HIS A 6 2.41 -5.55 -4.61
C HIS A 6 1.49 -4.53 -3.92
N GLY A 7 0.42 -4.10 -4.59
CA GLY A 7 -0.59 -3.19 -4.05
C GLY A 7 -1.97 -3.82 -3.87
N GLY A 8 -2.09 -5.14 -4.04
CA GLY A 8 -3.34 -5.88 -3.89
C GLY A 8 -3.77 -6.09 -2.42
N PRO A 9 -5.03 -6.52 -2.19
CA PRO A 9 -5.54 -6.81 -0.85
C PRO A 9 -4.69 -7.88 -0.14
N GLY A 10 -4.14 -7.54 1.03
CA GLY A 10 -3.34 -8.45 1.85
C GLY A 10 -1.94 -8.78 1.32
N GLU A 11 -1.51 -8.19 0.19
CA GLU A 11 -0.15 -8.42 -0.34
C GLU A 11 0.95 -7.76 0.52
N ILE A 12 0.58 -6.72 1.28
CA ILE A 12 1.45 -6.07 2.27
C ILE A 12 0.95 -6.48 3.66
N PRO A 13 1.78 -7.12 4.49
CA PRO A 13 1.35 -7.59 5.81
C PRO A 13 1.07 -6.40 6.75
N PRO A 14 0.11 -6.50 7.66
CA PRO A 14 -0.20 -5.45 8.61
C PRO A 14 0.96 -5.22 9.59
N VAL A 15 0.92 -4.08 10.27
CA VAL A 15 1.84 -3.74 11.36
C VAL A 15 1.12 -3.79 12.69
N ASP A 16 1.85 -3.99 13.79
CA ASP A 16 1.32 -3.83 15.13
C ASP A 16 0.81 -2.40 15.34
N GLU A 17 -0.45 -2.26 15.75
CA GLU A 17 -1.08 -0.96 15.95
C GLU A 17 -0.56 -0.28 17.22
N ARG A 18 0.14 0.85 17.05
CA ARG A 18 0.68 1.67 18.14
C ARG A 18 0.05 3.05 18.17
N VAL A 19 -0.38 3.56 17.01
CA VAL A 19 -1.07 4.84 16.83
C VAL A 19 -2.29 4.67 15.91
N PRO A 20 -3.30 5.56 15.98
CA PRO A 20 -4.50 5.45 15.15
C PRO A 20 -4.22 5.39 13.64
N ASN A 21 -3.11 6.00 13.19
CA ASN A 21 -2.70 5.94 11.79
C ASN A 21 -2.34 4.51 11.34
N ASP A 22 -1.86 3.66 12.25
CA ASP A 22 -1.54 2.26 11.94
C ASP A 22 -2.80 1.46 11.60
N ALA A 23 -3.89 1.70 12.33
CA ALA A 23 -5.19 1.09 12.04
C ALA A 23 -5.73 1.51 10.67
N PHE A 24 -5.59 2.79 10.32
CA PHE A 24 -5.97 3.30 8.99
C PHE A 24 -5.15 2.63 7.88
N GLU A 25 -3.84 2.56 8.04
CA GLU A 25 -2.99 1.92 7.05
C GLU A 25 -3.19 0.39 6.99
N ASN A 26 -3.47 -0.27 8.11
CA ASN A 26 -3.84 -1.69 8.13
C ASN A 26 -5.15 -1.93 7.38
N ALA A 27 -6.13 -1.03 7.48
CA ALA A 27 -7.33 -1.09 6.65
C ALA A 27 -7.00 -0.94 5.16
N ILE A 28 -6.09 -0.02 4.79
CA ILE A 28 -5.61 0.12 3.40
C ILE A 28 -4.93 -1.18 2.92
N ARG A 29 -4.06 -1.79 3.74
CA ARG A 29 -3.41 -3.07 3.42
C ARG A 29 -4.43 -4.18 3.20
N ALA A 30 -5.47 -4.24 4.05
CA ALA A 30 -6.51 -5.25 3.98
C ALA A 30 -7.39 -5.11 2.74
N CYS A 31 -7.80 -3.89 2.36
CA CYS A 31 -8.64 -3.67 1.17
C CYS A 31 -7.84 -3.55 -0.14
N GLY A 32 -6.52 -3.36 -0.05
CA GLY A 32 -5.60 -3.18 -1.18
C GLY A 32 -5.29 -1.71 -1.44
N VAL A 33 -4.00 -1.40 -1.53
CA VAL A 33 -3.48 -0.04 -1.73
C VAL A 33 -4.00 0.58 -3.02
N VAL A 34 -4.03 -0.19 -4.11
CA VAL A 34 -4.53 0.31 -5.40
C VAL A 34 -5.99 0.74 -5.30
N ALA A 35 -6.84 -0.10 -4.70
CA ALA A 35 -8.27 0.20 -4.52
C ALA A 35 -8.48 1.41 -3.61
N ALA A 36 -7.69 1.53 -2.53
CA ALA A 36 -7.74 2.70 -1.66
C ALA A 36 -7.31 3.98 -2.39
N CYS A 37 -6.20 3.96 -3.14
CA CYS A 37 -5.74 5.11 -3.92
C CYS A 37 -6.77 5.52 -4.98
N GLU A 38 -7.39 4.57 -5.68
CA GLU A 38 -8.48 4.84 -6.63
C GLU A 38 -9.68 5.50 -5.94
N TRP A 39 -10.06 5.03 -4.75
CA TRP A 39 -11.12 5.66 -3.95
C TRP A 39 -10.83 7.12 -3.60
N PHE A 40 -9.56 7.45 -3.34
CA PHE A 40 -9.09 8.83 -3.11
C PHE A 40 -8.87 9.63 -4.41
N GLY A 41 -9.18 9.08 -5.58
CA GLY A 41 -9.10 9.77 -6.86
C GLY A 41 -7.73 9.71 -7.55
N HIS A 42 -6.85 8.80 -7.13
CA HIS A 42 -5.55 8.60 -7.76
C HIS A 42 -5.61 7.44 -8.77
N ALA A 43 -4.95 7.61 -9.93
CA ALA A 43 -4.86 6.54 -10.92
C ALA A 43 -4.05 5.34 -10.36
N PRO A 44 -4.43 4.10 -10.71
CA PRO A 44 -3.78 2.89 -10.21
C PRO A 44 -2.31 2.77 -10.62
N ASP A 45 -1.90 3.42 -11.71
CA ASP A 45 -0.53 3.48 -12.22
C ASP A 45 0.18 4.82 -11.92
N SER A 46 -0.39 5.65 -11.05
CA SER A 46 0.19 6.95 -10.69
C SER A 46 1.40 6.82 -9.78
N GLN A 47 2.27 7.84 -9.80
CA GLN A 47 3.41 7.94 -8.88
C GLN A 47 2.96 7.90 -7.41
N PHE A 48 1.82 8.51 -7.09
CA PHE A 48 1.26 8.51 -5.74
C PHE A 48 0.92 7.09 -5.26
N THR A 49 0.30 6.28 -6.12
CA THR A 49 -0.03 4.88 -5.81
C THR A 49 1.24 4.06 -5.63
N ALA A 50 2.24 4.25 -6.48
CA ALA A 50 3.54 3.59 -6.35
C ALA A 50 4.26 3.96 -5.04
N ASP A 51 4.27 5.25 -4.67
CA ASP A 51 4.87 5.72 -3.42
C ASP A 51 4.12 5.22 -2.19
N THR A 52 2.79 5.13 -2.25
CA THR A 52 1.99 4.58 -1.15
C THR A 52 2.30 3.10 -0.94
N ILE A 53 2.38 2.30 -2.02
CA ILE A 53 2.80 0.89 -1.94
C ILE A 53 4.20 0.78 -1.34
N ARG A 54 5.13 1.61 -1.80
CA ARG A 54 6.51 1.65 -1.30
C ARG A 54 6.55 1.93 0.20
N GLU A 55 5.86 2.97 0.65
CA GLU A 55 5.84 3.36 2.06
C GLU A 55 5.24 2.26 2.93
N LEU A 56 4.09 1.72 2.55
CA LEU A 56 3.43 0.67 3.33
C LEU A 56 4.27 -0.60 3.41
N ARG A 57 5.02 -0.96 2.36
CA ARG A 57 5.99 -2.07 2.36
C ARG A 57 7.16 -1.83 3.31
N ILE A 58 7.75 -0.63 3.28
CA ILE A 58 8.85 -0.26 4.19
C ILE A 58 8.38 -0.37 5.64
N ARG A 59 7.20 0.17 5.94
CA ARG A 59 6.59 0.09 7.27
C ARG A 59 6.32 -1.35 7.72
N SER A 60 6.04 -2.25 6.78
CA SER A 60 5.85 -3.68 7.01
C SER A 60 7.15 -4.49 7.00
N GLY A 61 8.31 -3.83 6.96
CA GLY A 61 9.62 -4.49 7.00
C GLY A 61 10.01 -5.21 5.71
N ILE A 62 9.30 -4.95 4.60
CA ILE A 62 9.61 -5.54 3.29
C ILE A 62 10.59 -4.60 2.56
N PRO A 63 11.84 -5.02 2.30
CA PRO A 63 12.77 -4.21 1.55
C PRO A 63 12.27 -3.95 0.13
N GLN A 64 12.70 -2.84 -0.46
CA GLN A 64 12.63 -2.71 -1.91
C GLN A 64 13.56 -3.77 -2.52
N GLU A 65 13.01 -4.66 -3.35
CA GLU A 65 13.86 -5.39 -4.27
C GLU A 65 14.44 -4.36 -5.23
N SER A 66 15.77 -4.20 -5.22
CA SER A 66 16.47 -3.49 -6.28
C SER A 66 16.15 -4.19 -7.59
N ALA A 67 15.55 -3.46 -8.53
CA ALA A 67 15.32 -3.93 -9.89
C ALA A 67 16.63 -4.32 -10.59
#